data_AF-A0A976KRJ7-F1
#
_entry.id   AF-A0A976KRJ7-F1
#
_cell.length_a   1.000
_cell.length_b   1.000
_cell.length_c   1.000
_cell.angle_alpha   90.00
_cell.angle_beta   90.00
_cell.angle_gamma   90.00
#
_symmetry.space_group_name_H-M   'P 1'
#
loop_
_entity.id
_entity.type
_entity.pdbx_description
1 polymer ?
#
loop_
_entity_poly.entity_id
_entity_poly.type
_entity_poly.pdbx_seq_one_letter_code
_entity_poly.pdbx_strand_id
1 'polypeptide(L)'
;MSLRGAATALTRDRSRGRFGNALQWHFGLESHDGEAKLDWEDRIEIKLVTVWARRDGRLVCDKLKVCDLGVDPWHKLSNVLWVFVDRVSRVVIGHRFFRLAGPARERLARSWGADPHFQRPDLFVEARQSGDQIAPAYYLAASWFRREGLFDGIEPLFGFDGAWWAAARRRARGREPAIALSWQGAERARCGHCGGRIRRSPEYQGFVGFFPGLHELPLAPSCAARGHVILEGERLPRCHVSSVEEQLRDIQGLTPPEQLWRLTDRVAEPDDHEH
;
A
#
# COMPACT_ATOMS: atom_id res chain seq x y z
N MET A 1 12.24 0.41 0.40
CA MET A 1 11.80 1.19 1.58
C MET A 1 10.37 0.84 1.99
N SER A 2 10.02 0.96 3.27
CA SER A 2 8.63 0.85 3.75
C SER A 2 8.03 2.24 3.96
N LEU A 3 6.71 2.36 3.78
CA LEU A 3 5.97 3.63 3.98
C LEU A 3 5.34 3.75 5.38
N ARG A 4 5.55 2.76 6.26
CA ARG A 4 4.78 2.63 7.49
C ARG A 4 5.20 3.61 8.58
N GLY A 5 6.48 3.89 8.77
CA GLY A 5 6.92 4.90 9.75
C GLY A 5 6.39 6.29 9.39
N ALA A 6 6.61 6.72 8.14
CA ALA A 6 6.07 7.98 7.63
C ALA A 6 4.54 8.05 7.73
N ALA A 7 3.81 7.00 7.34
CA ALA A 7 2.34 6.99 7.46
C ALA A 7 1.85 7.06 8.91
N THR A 8 2.61 6.52 9.87
CA THR A 8 2.31 6.60 11.31
C THR A 8 2.55 8.01 11.85
N ALA A 9 3.62 8.69 11.41
CA ALA A 9 4.00 10.00 11.93
C ALA A 9 3.23 11.15 11.28
N LEU A 10 2.95 11.08 9.98
CA LEU A 10 2.42 12.21 9.20
C LEU A 10 0.91 12.33 9.26
N THR A 11 0.21 11.27 9.64
CA THR A 11 -1.26 11.29 9.63
C THR A 11 -1.83 10.89 10.97
N ARG A 12 -2.90 11.58 11.39
CA ARG A 12 -3.72 11.12 12.52
C ARG A 12 -4.17 9.69 12.24
N ASP A 13 -4.06 8.84 13.26
CA ASP A 13 -4.51 7.45 13.20
C ASP A 13 -5.89 7.36 12.54
N ARG A 14 -5.99 6.61 11.43
CA ARG A 14 -7.20 6.30 10.64
C ARG A 14 -7.56 7.23 9.47
N SER A 15 -6.70 8.17 9.05
CA SER A 15 -6.96 8.91 7.81
C SER A 15 -6.95 7.98 6.58
N ARG A 16 -7.95 8.13 5.70
CA ARG A 16 -7.90 7.55 4.35
C ARG A 16 -6.78 8.26 3.57
N GLY A 17 -6.01 7.54 2.76
CA GLY A 17 -4.92 8.13 1.98
C GLY A 17 -3.55 8.22 2.68
N ARG A 18 -3.43 7.86 3.97
CA ARG A 18 -2.17 8.03 4.72
C ARG A 18 -0.89 7.50 4.07
N PHE A 19 -0.97 6.37 3.37
CA PHE A 19 0.20 5.80 2.70
C PHE A 19 0.52 6.54 1.39
N GLY A 20 -0.48 7.15 0.74
CA GLY A 20 -0.26 8.09 -0.37
C GLY A 20 0.45 9.35 0.12
N ASN A 21 0.01 9.93 1.25
CA ASN A 21 0.68 11.08 1.86
C ASN A 21 2.12 10.74 2.28
N ALA A 22 2.34 9.55 2.85
CA ALA A 22 3.68 9.08 3.18
C ALA A 22 4.58 8.96 1.94
N LEU A 23 4.02 8.50 0.82
CA LEU A 23 4.73 8.40 -0.45
C LEU A 23 5.10 9.80 -0.99
N GLN A 24 4.15 10.74 -1.04
CA GLN A 24 4.40 12.14 -1.43
C GLN A 24 5.48 12.78 -0.54
N TRP A 25 5.41 12.58 0.77
CA TRP A 25 6.42 13.09 1.71
C TRP A 25 7.81 12.53 1.45
N HIS A 26 7.93 11.24 1.10
CA HIS A 26 9.23 10.68 0.72
C HIS A 26 9.80 11.30 -0.55
N PHE A 27 8.95 11.79 -1.46
CA PHE A 27 9.34 12.59 -2.64
C PHE A 27 9.55 14.09 -2.33
N GLY A 28 9.50 14.50 -1.06
CA GLY A 28 9.66 15.91 -0.70
C GLY A 28 8.45 16.79 -1.04
N LEU A 29 7.33 16.19 -1.45
CA LEU A 29 6.13 16.91 -1.88
C LEU A 29 5.20 17.22 -0.69
N GLU A 30 4.46 18.31 -0.81
CA GLU A 30 3.37 18.62 0.12
C GLU A 30 2.22 17.63 -0.07
N SER A 31 1.65 17.14 1.03
CA SER A 31 0.50 16.23 0.95
C SER A 31 -0.76 16.99 0.55
N HIS A 32 -1.34 16.60 -0.57
CA HIS A 32 -2.62 17.12 -1.03
C HIS A 32 -3.51 15.96 -1.52
N ASP A 33 -4.78 15.93 -1.09
CA ASP A 33 -5.79 14.98 -1.57
C ASP A 33 -6.89 15.76 -2.29
N GLY A 34 -7.26 15.30 -3.48
CA GLY A 34 -8.42 15.83 -4.21
C GLY A 34 -8.19 17.12 -5.00
N GLU A 35 -6.95 17.63 -5.09
CA GLU A 35 -6.66 18.77 -5.96
C GLU A 35 -6.74 18.40 -7.45
N ALA A 36 -7.05 19.39 -8.29
CA ALA A 36 -7.11 19.20 -9.73
C ALA A 36 -5.71 19.05 -10.38
N LYS A 37 -4.69 19.70 -9.81
CA LYS A 37 -3.31 19.67 -10.31
C LYS A 37 -2.64 18.32 -10.08
N LEU A 38 -1.67 17.95 -10.90
CA LEU A 38 -0.85 16.75 -10.70
C LEU A 38 0.20 16.97 -9.59
N ASP A 39 0.59 15.89 -8.93
CA ASP A 39 1.40 15.92 -7.71
C ASP A 39 2.76 16.61 -7.86
N TRP A 40 3.49 16.32 -8.93
CA TRP A 40 4.82 16.89 -9.18
C TRP A 40 4.74 17.94 -10.29
N GLU A 41 4.86 19.21 -9.90
CA GLU A 41 4.87 20.37 -10.81
C GLU A 41 3.69 20.44 -11.80
N ASP A 42 2.54 19.84 -11.46
CA ASP A 42 1.40 19.65 -12.38
C ASP A 42 1.76 18.87 -13.66
N ARG A 43 2.79 18.02 -13.61
CA ARG A 43 3.30 17.20 -14.72
C ARG A 43 3.15 15.70 -14.51
N ILE A 44 3.27 15.22 -13.27
CA ILE A 44 3.22 13.80 -12.93
C ILE A 44 2.27 13.60 -11.76
N GLU A 45 1.27 12.74 -11.93
CA GLU A 45 0.47 12.22 -10.83
C GLU A 45 1.17 10.99 -10.23
N ILE A 46 1.27 10.93 -8.91
CA ILE A 46 1.85 9.81 -8.17
C ILE A 46 0.72 9.00 -7.56
N LYS A 47 0.61 7.74 -7.98
CA LYS A 47 -0.45 6.85 -7.50
C LYS A 47 0.13 5.61 -6.83
N LEU A 48 -0.18 5.46 -5.54
CA LEU A 48 0.15 4.25 -4.79
C LEU A 48 -0.83 3.13 -5.10
N VAL A 49 -0.33 2.04 -5.68
CA VAL A 49 -1.08 0.82 -5.96
C VAL A 49 -0.71 -0.23 -4.92
N THR A 50 -1.68 -0.64 -4.11
CA THR A 50 -1.44 -1.70 -3.12
C THR A 50 -1.64 -3.08 -3.74
N VAL A 51 -0.64 -3.96 -3.63
CA VAL A 51 -0.61 -5.28 -4.26
C VAL A 51 -0.31 -6.41 -3.28
N TRP A 52 -0.70 -7.63 -3.61
CA TRP A 52 -0.39 -8.85 -2.84
C TRP A 52 -0.45 -10.11 -3.71
N ALA A 53 0.12 -11.21 -3.20
CA ALA A 53 0.00 -12.53 -3.83
C ALA A 53 -1.37 -13.15 -3.52
N ARG A 54 -2.07 -13.61 -4.55
CA ARG A 54 -3.13 -14.61 -4.36
C ARG A 54 -2.53 -15.95 -3.97
N ARG A 55 -3.40 -16.88 -3.54
CA ARG A 55 -3.02 -18.27 -3.22
C ARG A 55 -2.38 -19.00 -4.40
N ASP A 56 -2.76 -18.65 -5.62
CA ASP A 56 -2.20 -19.20 -6.87
C ASP A 56 -0.93 -18.47 -7.33
N GLY A 57 -0.34 -17.62 -6.49
CA GLY A 57 0.87 -16.86 -6.77
C GLY A 57 0.67 -15.62 -7.64
N ARG A 58 -0.51 -15.42 -8.24
CA ARG A 58 -0.75 -14.25 -9.10
C ARG A 58 -0.82 -12.96 -8.30
N LEU A 59 -0.20 -11.91 -8.85
CA LEU A 59 -0.30 -10.55 -8.31
C LEU A 59 -1.71 -9.98 -8.52
N VAL A 60 -2.24 -9.34 -7.49
CA VAL A 60 -3.51 -8.60 -7.53
C VAL A 60 -3.40 -7.30 -6.76
N CYS A 61 -4.31 -6.36 -7.06
CA CYS A 61 -4.47 -5.10 -6.35
C CYS A 61 -5.94 -4.86 -5.99
N ASP A 62 -6.16 -3.86 -5.13
CA ASP A 62 -7.48 -3.25 -4.97
C ASP A 62 -7.81 -2.37 -6.19
N LYS A 63 -9.10 -2.04 -6.40
CA LYS A 63 -9.47 -0.88 -7.23
C LYS A 63 -8.80 0.38 -6.67
N LEU A 64 -8.53 1.35 -7.54
CA LEU A 64 -7.78 2.55 -7.16
C LEU A 64 -8.58 3.82 -7.41
N LYS A 65 -8.69 4.70 -6.40
CA LYS A 65 -9.25 6.05 -6.58
C LYS A 65 -8.34 6.85 -7.53
N VAL A 66 -8.94 7.41 -8.58
CA VAL A 66 -8.29 8.37 -9.48
C VAL A 66 -8.43 9.78 -8.90
N CYS A 67 -9.65 10.29 -8.79
CA CYS A 67 -9.94 11.61 -8.27
C CYS A 67 -11.41 11.70 -7.85
N ASP A 68 -11.78 12.75 -7.12
CA ASP A 68 -13.19 12.99 -6.79
C ASP A 68 -13.97 13.48 -8.03
N LEU A 69 -15.30 13.33 -8.04
CA LEU A 69 -16.13 13.49 -9.25
C LEU A 69 -15.99 14.87 -9.94
N GLY A 70 -15.66 15.92 -9.18
CA GLY A 70 -15.47 17.29 -9.69
C GLY A 70 -14.10 17.55 -10.33
N VAL A 71 -13.19 16.57 -10.33
CA VAL A 71 -11.86 16.67 -10.93
C VAL A 71 -11.81 15.87 -12.22
N ASP A 72 -11.16 16.40 -13.25
CA ASP A 72 -11.00 15.72 -14.55
C ASP A 72 -10.13 14.45 -14.41
N PRO A 73 -10.71 13.24 -14.58
CA PRO A 73 -9.94 12.00 -14.49
C PRO A 73 -8.96 11.84 -15.66
N TRP A 74 -9.18 12.51 -16.80
CA TRP A 74 -8.27 12.43 -17.95
C TRP A 74 -6.98 13.19 -17.69
N HIS A 75 -7.06 14.39 -17.14
CA HIS A 75 -5.89 15.13 -16.67
C HIS A 75 -5.13 14.33 -15.62
N LYS A 76 -5.83 13.80 -14.61
CA LYS A 76 -5.23 13.00 -13.52
C LYS A 76 -4.56 11.71 -13.96
N LEU A 77 -4.99 11.13 -15.08
CA LEU A 77 -4.39 9.92 -15.64
C LEU A 77 -3.42 10.20 -16.80
N SER A 78 -3.25 11.47 -17.20
CA SER A 78 -2.51 11.83 -18.40
C SER A 78 -1.05 11.37 -18.35
N ASN A 79 -0.40 11.53 -17.19
CA ASN A 79 0.98 11.13 -16.93
C ASN A 79 1.12 10.70 -15.47
N VAL A 80 1.38 9.42 -15.24
CA VAL A 80 1.29 8.81 -13.91
C VAL A 80 2.55 8.02 -13.57
N LEU A 81 3.11 8.27 -12.39
CA LEU A 81 4.03 7.36 -11.71
C LEU A 81 3.23 6.42 -10.80
N TRP A 82 3.05 5.18 -11.26
CA TRP A 82 2.49 4.11 -10.43
C TRP A 82 3.56 3.58 -9.48
N VAL A 83 3.29 3.60 -8.18
CA VAL A 83 4.19 3.02 -7.16
C VAL A 83 3.51 1.82 -6.53
N PHE A 84 4.08 0.64 -6.72
CA PHE A 84 3.52 -0.61 -6.21
C PHE A 84 4.06 -0.89 -4.82
N VAL A 85 3.15 -1.14 -3.88
CA VAL A 85 3.50 -1.44 -2.49
C VAL A 85 2.82 -2.72 -2.02
N ASP A 86 3.57 -3.54 -1.29
CA ASP A 86 3.02 -4.73 -0.66
C ASP A 86 1.91 -4.36 0.35
N ARG A 87 0.82 -5.11 0.36
CA ARG A 87 -0.39 -4.84 1.16
C ARG A 87 -0.14 -4.80 2.65
N VAL A 88 0.76 -5.63 3.15
CA VAL A 88 0.92 -5.90 4.58
C VAL A 88 2.09 -5.12 5.15
N SER A 89 3.27 -5.34 4.57
CA SER A 89 4.54 -4.70 4.95
C SER A 89 4.61 -3.24 4.53
N ARG A 90 3.86 -2.83 3.49
CA ARG A 90 3.91 -1.47 2.90
C ARG A 90 5.28 -1.11 2.33
N VAL A 91 6.08 -2.12 2.02
CA VAL A 91 7.33 -1.98 1.27
C VAL A 91 7.00 -1.65 -0.19
N VAL A 92 7.71 -0.67 -0.76
CA VAL A 92 7.71 -0.40 -2.20
C VAL A 92 8.44 -1.54 -2.91
N ILE A 93 7.77 -2.15 -3.90
CA ILE A 93 8.26 -3.34 -4.62
C ILE A 93 8.48 -3.07 -6.11
N GLY A 94 8.18 -1.85 -6.56
CA GLY A 94 8.49 -1.38 -7.90
C GLY A 94 7.65 -0.17 -8.28
N HIS A 95 7.92 0.36 -9.46
CA HIS A 95 7.19 1.50 -10.00
C HIS A 95 7.09 1.41 -11.53
N ARG A 96 6.13 2.11 -12.14
CA ARG A 96 5.98 2.22 -13.59
C ARG A 96 5.55 3.64 -13.94
N PHE A 97 6.26 4.27 -14.88
CA PHE A 97 5.74 5.43 -15.56
C PHE A 97 4.73 5.01 -16.62
N PHE A 98 3.65 5.76 -16.74
CA PHE A 98 2.58 5.47 -17.67
C PHE A 98 1.99 6.78 -18.20
N ARG A 99 1.88 6.88 -19.51
CA ARG A 99 1.22 8.00 -20.18
C ARG A 99 -0.08 7.52 -20.81
N LEU A 100 -1.20 8.18 -20.49
CA LEU A 100 -2.49 7.80 -21.05
C LEU A 100 -2.65 8.35 -22.47
N ALA A 101 -2.33 7.50 -23.45
CA ALA A 101 -2.43 7.81 -24.87
C ALA A 101 -2.92 6.61 -25.69
N GLY A 102 -3.34 6.88 -26.94
CA GLY A 102 -3.67 5.89 -27.94
C GLY A 102 -4.65 4.81 -27.45
N PRO A 103 -4.35 3.51 -27.68
CA PRO A 103 -5.26 2.42 -27.34
C PRO A 103 -5.67 2.35 -25.86
N ALA A 104 -4.80 2.77 -24.94
CA ALA A 104 -5.11 2.76 -23.51
C ALA A 104 -6.16 3.83 -23.16
N ARG A 105 -6.05 5.03 -23.75
CA ARG A 105 -7.06 6.09 -23.62
C ARG A 105 -8.39 5.68 -24.20
N GLU A 106 -8.39 5.10 -25.40
CA GLU A 106 -9.61 4.62 -26.06
C GLU A 106 -10.31 3.52 -25.24
N ARG A 107 -9.54 2.61 -24.62
CA ARG A 107 -10.07 1.59 -23.71
C ARG A 107 -10.77 2.21 -22.51
N LEU A 108 -10.12 3.15 -21.82
CA LEU A 108 -10.74 3.82 -20.68
C LEU A 108 -11.97 4.64 -21.10
N ALA A 109 -11.92 5.33 -22.24
CA ALA A 109 -13.03 6.15 -22.74
C ALA A 109 -14.31 5.33 -22.99
N ARG A 110 -14.18 4.06 -23.41
CA ARG A 110 -15.34 3.16 -23.56
C ARG A 110 -16.09 2.90 -22.26
N SER A 111 -15.45 3.10 -21.11
CA SER A 111 -16.11 2.92 -19.81
C SER A 111 -17.21 3.96 -19.55
N TRP A 112 -17.22 5.09 -20.26
CA TRP A 112 -18.18 6.18 -20.03
C TRP A 112 -19.61 5.83 -20.40
N GLY A 113 -19.78 5.00 -21.43
CA GLY A 113 -21.08 4.50 -21.86
C GLY A 113 -21.47 3.18 -21.21
N ALA A 114 -20.65 2.67 -20.27
CA ALA A 114 -20.83 1.34 -19.74
C ALA A 114 -21.67 1.32 -18.45
N ASP A 115 -22.59 0.37 -18.32
CA ASP A 115 -23.33 0.16 -17.08
C ASP A 115 -22.46 -0.64 -16.09
N PRO A 116 -22.05 -0.04 -14.95
CA PRO A 116 -21.19 -0.73 -13.99
C PRO A 116 -21.85 -1.96 -13.34
N HIS A 117 -23.18 -2.09 -13.36
CA HIS A 117 -23.88 -3.24 -12.80
C HIS A 117 -23.69 -4.51 -13.64
N PHE A 118 -23.54 -4.35 -14.96
CA PHE A 118 -23.50 -5.48 -15.89
C PHE A 118 -22.16 -5.64 -16.62
N GLN A 119 -21.48 -4.53 -16.90
CA GLN A 119 -20.39 -4.50 -17.90
C GLN A 119 -18.98 -4.42 -17.29
N ARG A 120 -18.87 -4.25 -15.96
CA ARG A 120 -17.58 -4.19 -15.22
C ARG A 120 -16.54 -3.28 -15.90
N PRO A 121 -16.85 -1.98 -16.10
CA PRO A 121 -15.97 -1.03 -16.76
C PRO A 121 -14.62 -0.88 -16.06
N ASP A 122 -13.61 -0.43 -16.81
CA ASP A 122 -12.27 -0.19 -16.29
C ASP A 122 -12.16 1.13 -15.51
N LEU A 123 -12.96 2.14 -15.86
CA LEU A 123 -13.13 3.40 -15.13
C LEU A 123 -14.58 3.57 -14.72
N PHE A 124 -14.85 3.83 -13.43
CA PHE A 124 -16.22 3.97 -12.94
C PHE A 124 -16.33 4.94 -11.78
N VAL A 125 -17.53 5.43 -11.53
CA VAL A 125 -17.84 6.28 -10.37
C VAL A 125 -18.40 5.42 -9.25
N GLU A 126 -17.91 5.64 -8.04
CA GLU A 126 -18.46 5.02 -6.84
C GLU A 126 -18.71 6.07 -5.76
N ALA A 127 -19.88 5.99 -5.14
CA ALA A 127 -20.24 6.80 -3.98
C ALA A 127 -19.34 6.45 -2.80
N ARG A 128 -18.63 7.44 -2.24
CA ARG A 128 -17.87 7.26 -1.00
C ARG A 128 -18.62 7.89 0.15
N GLN A 129 -19.02 7.08 1.12
CA GLN A 129 -19.52 7.62 2.38
C GLN A 129 -18.36 8.00 3.30
N SER A 130 -18.40 9.23 3.82
CA SER A 130 -17.50 9.75 4.84
C SER A 130 -18.33 10.47 5.90
N GLY A 131 -18.67 9.76 6.98
CA GLY A 131 -19.67 10.24 7.93
C GLY A 131 -21.04 10.35 7.26
N ASP A 132 -21.67 11.51 7.37
CA ASP A 132 -22.99 11.80 6.80
C ASP A 132 -22.92 12.32 5.35
N GLN A 133 -21.71 12.52 4.81
CA GLN A 133 -21.53 13.02 3.44
C GLN A 133 -21.25 11.88 2.46
N ILE A 134 -21.87 11.99 1.28
CA ILE A 134 -21.59 11.15 0.12
C ILE A 134 -20.74 11.97 -0.85
N ALA A 135 -19.51 11.53 -1.08
CA ALA A 135 -18.58 12.13 -2.04
C ALA A 135 -18.24 11.10 -3.13
N PRO A 136 -18.86 11.18 -4.33
CA PRO A 136 -18.53 10.28 -5.43
C PRO A 136 -17.11 10.54 -5.95
N ALA A 137 -16.45 9.47 -6.41
CA ALA A 137 -15.11 9.55 -6.99
C ALA A 137 -14.95 8.56 -8.16
N TYR A 138 -14.03 8.89 -9.06
CA TYR A 138 -13.60 8.00 -10.13
C TYR A 138 -12.63 6.94 -9.59
N TYR A 139 -12.81 5.71 -10.05
CA TYR A 139 -11.98 4.56 -9.71
C TYR A 139 -11.55 3.80 -10.97
N LEU A 140 -10.30 3.33 -10.95
CA LEU A 140 -9.81 2.32 -11.87
C LEU A 140 -10.03 0.92 -11.31
N ALA A 141 -10.55 0.03 -12.14
CA ALA A 141 -10.71 -1.38 -11.83
C ALA A 141 -9.34 -2.08 -11.72
N ALA A 142 -9.22 -3.03 -10.79
CA ALA A 142 -8.02 -3.85 -10.65
C ALA A 142 -7.67 -4.66 -11.93
N SER A 143 -8.68 -4.99 -12.76
CA SER A 143 -8.47 -5.67 -14.05
C SER A 143 -7.70 -4.82 -15.05
N TRP A 144 -7.85 -3.50 -15.00
CA TRP A 144 -7.21 -2.58 -15.92
C TRP A 144 -5.69 -2.65 -15.80
N PHE A 145 -5.15 -2.61 -14.58
CA PHE A 145 -3.71 -2.71 -14.32
C PHE A 145 -3.06 -3.95 -14.96
N ARG A 146 -3.75 -5.10 -14.90
CA ARG A 146 -3.28 -6.33 -15.55
C ARG A 146 -3.30 -6.23 -17.07
N ARG A 147 -4.36 -5.66 -17.63
CA ARG A 147 -4.52 -5.54 -19.08
C ARG A 147 -3.47 -4.61 -19.70
N GLU A 148 -3.10 -3.56 -18.98
CA GLU A 148 -2.07 -2.60 -19.41
C GLU A 148 -0.64 -3.07 -19.11
N GLY A 149 -0.43 -4.32 -18.67
CA GLY A 149 0.91 -4.85 -18.41
C GLY A 149 1.64 -4.16 -17.25
N LEU A 150 0.93 -3.42 -16.39
CA LEU A 150 1.56 -2.63 -15.31
C LEU A 150 2.18 -3.49 -14.21
N PHE A 151 1.90 -4.79 -14.20
CA PHE A 151 2.45 -5.76 -13.25
C PHE A 151 3.66 -6.52 -13.80
N ASP A 152 4.02 -6.35 -15.06
CA ASP A 152 5.12 -7.10 -15.67
C ASP A 152 6.41 -6.80 -14.93
N GLY A 153 7.10 -7.82 -14.42
CA GLY A 153 8.32 -7.66 -13.61
C GLY A 153 8.10 -7.15 -12.18
N ILE A 154 6.86 -7.10 -11.68
CA ILE A 154 6.55 -6.81 -10.27
C ILE A 154 6.23 -8.13 -9.56
N GLU A 155 7.05 -8.51 -8.59
CA GLU A 155 6.85 -9.73 -7.81
C GLU A 155 6.15 -9.43 -6.49
N PRO A 156 5.02 -10.11 -6.16
CA PRO A 156 4.38 -9.90 -4.87
C PRO A 156 5.28 -10.42 -3.76
N LEU A 157 5.39 -9.65 -2.69
CA LEU A 157 5.86 -10.18 -1.42
C LEU A 157 4.72 -11.02 -0.86
N PHE A 158 3.94 -10.55 0.08
CA PHE A 158 3.13 -11.45 0.90
C PHE A 158 1.76 -11.70 0.28
N GLY A 159 1.17 -12.84 0.63
CA GLY A 159 -0.27 -13.01 0.45
C GLY A 159 -1.05 -12.16 1.46
N PHE A 160 -2.35 -12.03 1.22
CA PHE A 160 -3.21 -11.20 2.08
C PHE A 160 -4.58 -11.83 2.29
N ASP A 161 -4.90 -12.05 3.56
CA ASP A 161 -6.20 -12.50 4.00
C ASP A 161 -7.01 -11.33 4.56
N GLY A 162 -7.84 -10.77 3.69
CA GLY A 162 -8.69 -9.64 4.03
C GLY A 162 -9.72 -9.97 5.12
N ALA A 163 -10.20 -11.21 5.20
CA ALA A 163 -11.19 -11.61 6.20
C ALA A 163 -10.57 -11.65 7.60
N TRP A 164 -9.41 -12.31 7.72
CA TRP A 164 -8.64 -12.30 8.97
C TRP A 164 -8.22 -10.89 9.36
N TRP A 165 -7.68 -10.10 8.40
CA TRP A 165 -7.21 -8.75 8.66
C TRP A 165 -8.32 -7.84 9.18
N ALA A 166 -9.50 -7.90 8.54
CA ALA A 166 -10.67 -7.15 8.98
C ALA A 166 -11.14 -7.57 10.38
N ALA A 167 -11.17 -8.87 10.67
CA ALA A 167 -11.53 -9.38 11.99
C ALA A 167 -10.54 -8.93 13.09
N ALA A 168 -9.24 -9.01 12.82
CA ALA A 168 -8.20 -8.54 13.73
C ALA A 168 -8.34 -7.03 14.02
N ARG A 169 -8.60 -6.22 12.99
CA ARG A 169 -8.85 -4.78 13.15
C ARG A 169 -10.11 -4.50 13.96
N ARG A 170 -11.21 -5.23 13.74
CA ARG A 170 -12.45 -5.04 14.51
C ARG A 170 -12.20 -5.28 16.01
N ARG A 171 -11.51 -6.36 16.37
CA ARG A 171 -11.12 -6.66 17.77
C ARG A 171 -10.25 -5.56 18.38
N ALA A 172 -9.35 -4.99 17.59
CA ALA A 172 -8.41 -3.95 18.02
C ALA A 172 -8.95 -2.51 17.85
N ARG A 173 -10.28 -2.30 17.80
CA ARG A 173 -10.92 -0.97 17.60
C ARG A 173 -10.35 -0.20 16.40
N GLY A 174 -10.14 -0.89 15.29
CA GLY A 174 -9.66 -0.36 14.02
C GLY A 174 -8.14 -0.28 13.87
N ARG A 175 -7.36 -0.52 14.93
CA ARG A 175 -5.88 -0.56 14.87
C ARG A 175 -5.42 -1.70 13.97
N GLU A 176 -4.39 -1.46 13.16
CA GLU A 176 -3.80 -2.50 12.33
C GLU A 176 -3.13 -3.59 13.19
N PRO A 177 -3.08 -4.85 12.72
CA PRO A 177 -2.26 -5.88 13.34
C PRO A 177 -0.80 -5.43 13.52
N ALA A 178 -0.15 -5.93 14.57
CA ALA A 178 1.29 -5.77 14.75
C ALA A 178 2.02 -6.75 13.83
N ILE A 179 3.09 -6.28 13.19
CA ILE A 179 3.90 -7.08 12.28
C ILE A 179 5.13 -7.60 13.04
N ALA A 180 5.36 -8.90 12.95
CA ALA A 180 6.58 -9.57 13.37
C ALA A 180 7.21 -10.25 12.17
N LEU A 181 8.53 -10.43 12.22
CA LEU A 181 9.30 -11.02 11.13
C LEU A 181 9.94 -12.32 11.63
N SER A 182 9.76 -13.39 10.89
CA SER A 182 10.43 -14.67 11.12
C SER A 182 11.46 -14.89 10.02
N TRP A 183 12.59 -15.49 10.39
CA TRP A 183 13.65 -15.86 9.45
C TRP A 183 13.83 -17.38 9.42
N GLN A 184 14.37 -17.89 8.32
CA GLN A 184 14.72 -19.28 8.05
C GLN A 184 13.55 -20.24 8.29
N GLY A 185 12.33 -19.82 7.92
CA GLY A 185 11.12 -20.62 8.12
C GLY A 185 10.74 -20.82 9.60
N ALA A 186 11.32 -20.04 10.52
CA ALA A 186 11.03 -20.18 11.94
C ALA A 186 9.52 -20.02 12.22
N GLU A 187 8.96 -21.00 12.94
CA GLU A 187 7.57 -20.98 13.38
C GLU A 187 7.28 -19.88 14.42
N ARG A 188 8.34 -19.29 14.98
CA ARG A 188 8.28 -18.25 15.99
C ARG A 188 8.99 -16.98 15.54
N ALA A 189 8.43 -15.85 15.94
CA ALA A 189 9.01 -14.52 15.81
C ALA A 189 8.94 -13.78 17.15
N ARG A 190 9.61 -12.64 17.25
CA ARG A 190 9.45 -11.72 18.40
C ARG A 190 8.56 -10.56 18.03
N CYS A 191 7.66 -10.20 18.94
CA CYS A 191 6.89 -8.98 18.86
C CYS A 191 7.83 -7.78 18.99
N GLY A 192 7.86 -6.91 17.99
CA GLY A 192 8.67 -5.70 18.06
C GLY A 192 8.19 -4.68 19.12
N HIS A 193 6.93 -4.78 19.59
CA HIS A 193 6.38 -3.85 20.59
C HIS A 193 6.66 -4.24 22.04
N CYS A 194 6.75 -5.52 22.36
CA CYS A 194 6.90 -6.00 23.75
C CYS A 194 8.02 -7.03 23.93
N GLY A 195 8.69 -7.44 22.86
CA GLY A 195 9.72 -8.48 22.88
C GLY A 195 9.20 -9.92 23.08
N GLY A 196 7.90 -10.08 23.34
CA GLY A 196 7.22 -11.36 23.56
C GLY A 196 7.28 -12.29 22.33
N ARG A 197 7.17 -13.60 22.57
CA ARG A 197 7.19 -14.59 21.48
C ARG A 197 5.84 -14.64 20.79
N ILE A 198 5.86 -14.78 19.47
CA ILE A 198 4.66 -14.98 18.65
C ILE A 198 4.91 -16.24 17.84
N ARG A 199 4.00 -17.22 17.92
CA ARG A 199 4.03 -18.40 17.04
C ARG A 199 3.08 -18.22 15.87
N ARG A 200 3.40 -18.83 14.73
CA ARG A 200 2.46 -18.96 13.61
C ARG A 200 1.21 -19.72 14.09
N SER A 201 0.04 -19.33 13.60
CA SER A 201 -1.18 -20.09 13.81
C SER A 201 -1.05 -21.42 13.05
N PRO A 202 -1.04 -22.58 13.73
CA PRO A 202 -0.76 -23.88 13.10
C PRO A 202 -1.84 -24.31 12.10
N GLU A 203 -3.06 -23.80 12.27
CA GLU A 203 -4.20 -24.06 11.39
C GLU A 203 -4.15 -23.22 10.11
N TYR A 204 -3.22 -22.28 10.00
CA TYR A 204 -3.18 -21.34 8.89
C TYR A 204 -2.18 -21.75 7.81
N GLN A 205 -2.71 -22.31 6.71
CA GLN A 205 -1.93 -22.75 5.54
C GLN A 205 -2.22 -21.91 4.28
N GLY A 206 -2.79 -20.72 4.45
CA GLY A 206 -3.54 -20.09 3.37
C GLY A 206 -2.74 -19.29 2.35
N PHE A 207 -1.66 -18.63 2.74
CA PHE A 207 -1.06 -17.56 1.95
C PHE A 207 0.46 -17.50 2.09
N VAL A 208 1.14 -17.24 0.96
CA VAL A 208 2.60 -17.19 0.87
C VAL A 208 3.18 -16.11 1.79
N GLY A 209 4.09 -16.51 2.68
CA GLY A 209 4.83 -15.61 3.56
C GLY A 209 3.99 -14.80 4.55
N PHE A 210 2.69 -15.09 4.70
CA PHE A 210 1.76 -14.40 5.59
C PHE A 210 1.15 -15.38 6.58
N PHE A 211 1.34 -15.13 7.88
CA PHE A 211 0.83 -16.02 8.92
C PHE A 211 0.21 -15.22 10.06
N PRO A 212 -1.08 -15.40 10.37
CA PRO A 212 -1.63 -14.99 11.65
C PRO A 212 -0.77 -15.49 12.81
N GLY A 213 -0.41 -14.59 13.70
CA GLY A 213 0.41 -14.86 14.87
C GLY A 213 -0.42 -15.01 16.13
N LEU A 214 -0.05 -15.97 16.98
CA LEU A 214 -0.55 -16.15 18.33
C LEU A 214 0.55 -15.72 19.30
N HIS A 215 0.28 -14.70 20.10
CA HIS A 215 1.23 -14.20 21.08
C HIS A 215 1.28 -15.14 22.29
N GLU A 216 2.48 -15.57 22.65
CA GLU A 216 2.76 -16.40 23.82
C GLU A 216 2.99 -15.46 25.02
N LEU A 217 2.19 -15.62 26.09
CA LEU A 217 2.10 -14.72 27.25
C LEU A 217 3.45 -14.51 28.00
N PRO A 218 3.60 -13.40 28.76
CA PRO A 218 2.59 -12.39 29.07
C PRO A 218 2.51 -11.23 28.06
N LEU A 219 1.28 -10.80 27.79
CA LEU A 219 0.94 -9.72 26.86
C LEU A 219 1.11 -8.37 27.55
N ALA A 220 1.98 -7.51 27.03
CA ALA A 220 1.96 -6.09 27.40
C ALA A 220 0.62 -5.44 26.96
N PRO A 221 0.18 -4.34 27.60
CA PRO A 221 -1.06 -3.64 27.23
C PRO A 221 -1.13 -3.25 25.74
N SER A 222 0.02 -2.98 25.12
CA SER A 222 0.15 -2.68 23.69
C SER A 222 -0.26 -3.84 22.77
N CYS A 223 -0.21 -5.08 23.27
CA CYS A 223 -0.43 -6.32 22.52
C CYS A 223 -1.74 -7.02 22.88
N ALA A 224 -2.30 -6.79 24.07
CA ALA A 224 -3.41 -7.58 24.64
C ALA A 224 -4.67 -7.67 23.74
N ALA A 225 -4.99 -6.60 23.00
CA ALA A 225 -6.15 -6.57 22.09
C ALA A 225 -5.75 -6.51 20.60
N ARG A 226 -4.45 -6.52 20.29
CA ARG A 226 -3.95 -6.32 18.93
C ARG A 226 -3.68 -7.68 18.28
N GLY A 227 -4.26 -7.91 17.11
CA GLY A 227 -3.87 -9.06 16.29
C GLY A 227 -2.39 -8.98 15.90
N HIS A 228 -1.73 -10.12 15.73
CA HIS A 228 -0.35 -10.18 15.26
C HIS A 228 -0.29 -10.92 13.94
N VAL A 229 0.61 -10.51 13.05
CA VAL A 229 0.95 -11.22 11.83
C VAL A 229 2.46 -11.44 11.81
N ILE A 230 2.88 -12.63 11.40
CA ILE A 230 4.26 -12.99 11.11
C ILE A 230 4.43 -12.96 9.59
N LEU A 231 5.44 -12.24 9.12
CA LEU A 231 5.88 -12.27 7.73
C LEU A 231 7.23 -12.98 7.61
N GLU A 232 7.47 -13.64 6.48
CA GLU A 232 8.76 -14.25 6.16
C GLU A 232 9.76 -13.20 5.71
N GLY A 233 10.75 -12.92 6.56
CA GLY A 233 11.72 -11.85 6.36
C GLY A 233 12.57 -12.03 5.11
N GLU A 234 12.83 -13.27 4.68
CA GLU A 234 13.59 -13.63 3.47
C GLU A 234 13.02 -13.00 2.20
N ARG A 235 11.72 -12.71 2.22
CA ARG A 235 11.00 -12.20 1.04
C ARG A 235 11.04 -10.68 0.97
N LEU A 236 11.60 -10.00 1.97
CA LEU A 236 11.75 -8.56 1.94
C LEU A 236 12.90 -8.17 1.01
N PRO A 237 12.69 -7.24 0.06
CA PRO A 237 13.76 -6.73 -0.77
C PRO A 237 14.76 -5.94 0.08
N ARG A 238 16.04 -6.04 -0.26
CA ARG A 238 17.07 -5.18 0.34
C ARG A 238 16.84 -3.74 -0.10
N CYS A 239 16.86 -2.82 0.86
CA CYS A 239 16.82 -1.39 0.57
C CYS A 239 18.24 -0.86 0.42
N HIS A 240 18.55 -0.17 -0.68
CA HIS A 240 19.89 0.39 -0.91
C HIS A 240 20.15 1.70 -0.15
N VAL A 241 19.09 2.33 0.36
CA VAL A 241 19.15 3.66 1.01
C VAL A 241 18.89 3.60 2.51
N SER A 242 18.73 2.40 3.09
CA SER A 242 18.55 2.21 4.54
C SER A 242 19.22 0.94 5.02
N SER A 243 19.63 0.92 6.27
CA SER A 243 20.10 -0.31 6.90
C SER A 243 18.98 -1.35 6.97
N VAL A 244 19.35 -2.62 7.14
CA VAL A 244 18.37 -3.70 7.35
C VAL A 244 17.56 -3.40 8.62
N GLU A 245 18.22 -3.04 9.72
CA GLU A 245 17.57 -2.73 11.00
C GLU A 245 16.61 -1.54 10.92
N GLU A 246 16.94 -0.52 10.13
CA GLU A 246 16.04 0.61 9.85
C GLU A 246 14.78 0.12 9.11
N GLN A 247 14.95 -0.66 8.04
CA GLN A 247 13.84 -1.18 7.25
C GLN A 247 12.93 -2.10 8.09
N LEU A 248 13.50 -2.98 8.91
CA LEU A 248 12.72 -3.87 9.77
C LEU A 248 11.92 -3.09 10.81
N ARG A 249 12.55 -2.11 11.47
CA ARG A 249 11.84 -1.22 12.42
C ARG A 249 10.70 -0.47 11.75
N ASP A 250 10.90 0.00 10.52
CA ASP A 250 9.87 0.71 9.78
C ASP A 250 8.67 -0.19 9.43
N ILE A 251 8.93 -1.40 8.92
CA ILE A 251 7.90 -2.40 8.62
C ILE A 251 7.09 -2.77 9.88
N GLN A 252 7.71 -2.76 11.05
CA GLN A 252 7.03 -3.00 12.32
C GLN A 252 6.29 -1.78 12.87
N GLY A 253 6.50 -0.59 12.28
CA GLY A 253 5.94 0.67 12.75
C GLY A 253 6.57 1.14 14.06
N LEU A 254 7.87 0.91 14.21
CA LEU A 254 8.66 1.22 15.41
C LEU A 254 9.67 2.34 15.20
N THR A 255 9.76 2.91 13.99
CA THR A 255 10.65 4.03 13.70
C THR A 255 10.19 5.28 14.46
N PRO A 256 11.01 5.84 15.35
CA PRO A 256 10.70 7.09 16.01
C PRO A 256 10.63 8.25 15.01
N PRO A 257 9.78 9.28 15.23
CA PRO A 257 9.66 10.42 14.30
C PRO A 257 10.99 11.11 13.98
N GLU A 258 11.88 11.24 14.95
CA GLU A 258 13.21 11.84 14.81
C GLU A 258 14.21 11.01 14.00
N GLN A 259 13.89 9.74 13.71
CA GLN A 259 14.69 8.84 12.87
C GLN A 259 14.08 8.66 11.48
N LEU A 260 12.96 9.32 11.18
CA LEU A 260 12.36 9.30 9.85
C LEU A 260 13.18 10.18 8.89
N TRP A 261 13.28 9.71 7.66
CA TRP A 261 14.01 10.36 6.57
C TRP A 261 13.18 10.25 5.28
N ARG A 262 13.29 11.24 4.40
CA ARG A 262 12.67 11.23 3.06
C ARG A 262 13.58 10.56 2.06
N LEU A 263 13.01 9.98 1.00
CA LEU A 263 13.83 9.37 -0.05
C LEU A 263 14.77 10.40 -0.68
N THR A 264 14.27 11.62 -0.89
CA THR A 264 15.01 12.77 -1.39
C THR A 264 16.17 13.20 -0.50
N ASP A 265 16.20 12.82 0.78
CA ASP A 265 17.31 13.15 1.68
C ASP A 265 18.51 12.19 1.48
N ARG A 266 18.27 11.04 0.83
CA ARG A 266 19.25 9.94 0.70
C ARG A 266 19.54 9.54 -0.74
N VAL A 267 18.80 10.07 -1.70
CA VAL A 267 18.98 9.84 -3.13
C VAL A 267 19.25 11.18 -3.77
N ALA A 268 20.40 11.32 -4.42
CA ALA A 268 20.70 12.52 -5.20
C ALA A 268 19.69 12.65 -6.34
N GLU A 269 19.22 13.88 -6.60
CA GLU A 269 18.51 14.16 -7.84
C GLU A 269 19.46 13.86 -9.01
N PRO A 270 18.97 13.16 -10.07
CA PRO A 270 19.75 13.02 -11.29
C PRO A 270 20.09 14.40 -11.85
N ASP A 271 21.31 14.57 -12.37
CA ASP A 271 21.77 15.83 -12.99
C ASP A 271 20.98 16.25 -14.24
N ASP A 272 20.07 15.40 -14.73
CA ASP A 272 19.30 15.59 -15.95
C ASP A 272 17.79 15.56 -15.66
N HIS A 273 17.13 16.71 -15.85
CA HIS A 273 15.68 16.89 -15.73
C HIS A 273 14.94 16.71 -17.08
N GLU A 274 15.59 16.23 -18.14
CA GLU A 274 15.02 16.10 -19.48
C GLU A 274 14.30 14.76 -19.73
N HIS A 275 13.38 14.34 -18.86
CA HIS A 275 12.48 13.20 -19.14
C HIS A 275 11.01 13.49 -18.82
#